data_AF-A0A8G0KUV6-F1
#
_entry.id   AF-A0A8G0KUV6-F1
#
_cell.length_a   1.000
_cell.length_b   1.000
_cell.length_c   1.000
_cell.angle_alpha   90.00
_cell.angle_beta   90.00
_cell.angle_gamma   90.00
#
_symmetry.space_group_name_H-M   'P 1'
#
loop_
_entity.id
_entity.type
_entity.pdbx_description
1 polymer ?
#
loop_
_entity_poly.entity_id
_entity_poly.type
_entity_poly.pdbx_seq_one_letter_code
_entity_poly.pdbx_strand_id
1 'polypeptide(L)'
;MDVFLGNPIIINAQFTITGKLMKKTNTPIKMAEIIVLTNENKAIASQLTNEQGEFKITIAQGNYNIQIKQLGITIAEKNIQVDENINLGILYADETKELEEIAIISSKKIIERKVDKVIFNVQNSARASSGDALEALKVTRE
;
A
#
# COMPACT_ATOMS: atom_id res chain seq x y z
N MET A 1 -27.26 -15.59 -47.98
CA MET A 1 -26.40 -16.69 -47.51
C MET A 1 -25.28 -16.03 -46.75
N ASP A 2 -25.54 -15.75 -45.48
CA ASP A 2 -24.63 -15.00 -44.63
C ASP A 2 -23.50 -15.91 -44.15
N VAL A 3 -22.29 -15.61 -44.61
CA VAL A 3 -21.07 -16.29 -44.18
C VAL A 3 -20.71 -15.74 -42.81
N PHE A 4 -21.12 -16.45 -41.75
CA PHE A 4 -20.65 -16.21 -40.40
C PHE A 4 -19.17 -16.62 -40.31
N LEU A 5 -18.27 -15.64 -40.40
CA LEU A 5 -16.86 -15.79 -40.04
C LEU A 5 -16.76 -15.92 -38.52
N GLY A 6 -16.81 -17.16 -38.02
CA GLY A 6 -16.56 -17.44 -36.61
C GLY A 6 -15.09 -17.19 -36.27
N ASN A 7 -14.83 -16.14 -35.48
CA ASN A 7 -13.51 -15.95 -34.86
C ASN A 7 -13.21 -17.17 -33.97
N PRO A 8 -12.01 -17.78 -34.06
CA PRO A 8 -11.65 -18.89 -33.21
C PRO A 8 -11.62 -18.43 -31.75
N ILE A 9 -12.44 -19.08 -30.92
CA ILE A 9 -12.35 -18.96 -29.46
C ILE A 9 -11.11 -19.75 -29.05
N ILE A 10 -10.02 -19.04 -28.76
CA ILE A 10 -8.84 -19.66 -28.17
C ILE A 10 -9.15 -19.95 -26.69
N ILE A 11 -9.49 -21.19 -26.40
CA ILE A 11 -9.66 -21.69 -25.03
C ILE A 11 -8.28 -22.10 -24.49
N ASN A 12 -7.62 -21.20 -23.76
CA ASN A 12 -6.46 -21.57 -22.94
C ASN A 12 -6.95 -22.39 -21.74
N ALA A 13 -6.29 -23.52 -21.47
CA ALA A 13 -6.54 -24.29 -20.25
C ALA A 13 -6.27 -23.41 -19.03
N GLN A 14 -7.26 -23.32 -18.13
CA GLN A 14 -7.16 -22.63 -16.86
C GLN A 14 -7.07 -23.65 -15.73
N PHE A 15 -6.19 -23.37 -14.79
CA PHE A 15 -5.92 -24.18 -13.62
C PHE A 15 -6.14 -23.38 -12.34
N THR A 16 -6.49 -24.09 -11.28
CA THR A 16 -6.72 -23.50 -9.96
C THR A 16 -5.48 -23.68 -9.09
N ILE A 17 -5.00 -22.59 -8.51
CA ILE A 17 -3.99 -22.60 -7.46
C ILE A 17 -4.68 -22.30 -6.13
N THR A 18 -4.52 -23.18 -5.15
CA THR A 18 -5.04 -22.98 -3.79
C THR A 18 -3.92 -23.01 -2.77
N GLY A 19 -4.16 -22.39 -1.62
CA GLY A 19 -3.27 -22.54 -0.47
C GLY A 19 -3.81 -21.83 0.75
N LYS A 20 -3.07 -21.94 1.85
CA LYS A 20 -3.38 -21.30 3.13
C LYS A 20 -2.15 -20.59 3.67
N LEU A 21 -2.31 -19.35 4.09
CA LEU A 21 -1.25 -18.52 4.64
C LEU A 21 -1.36 -18.44 6.16
N MET A 22 -0.26 -18.76 6.85
CA MET A 22 -0.19 -18.81 8.31
C MET A 22 1.08 -18.14 8.84
N LYS A 23 1.03 -17.62 10.07
CA LYS A 23 2.21 -17.24 10.85
C LYS A 23 2.87 -18.48 11.45
N LYS A 24 4.13 -18.38 11.88
CA LYS A 24 4.81 -19.50 12.59
C LYS A 24 4.13 -19.86 13.91
N THR A 25 3.37 -18.92 14.49
CA THR A 25 2.50 -19.13 15.66
C THR A 25 1.21 -19.90 15.34
N ASN A 26 1.10 -20.47 14.14
CA ASN A 26 -0.09 -21.19 13.65
C ASN A 26 -1.36 -20.33 13.54
N THR A 27 -1.20 -19.01 13.44
CA THR A 27 -2.30 -18.06 13.28
C THR A 27 -2.54 -17.78 11.79
N PRO A 28 -3.77 -17.88 11.26
CA PRO A 28 -4.06 -17.56 9.87
C PRO A 28 -3.82 -16.08 9.56
N ILE A 29 -3.31 -15.80 8.36
CA ILE A 29 -3.08 -14.43 7.89
C ILE A 29 -4.19 -14.03 6.93
N LYS A 30 -5.12 -13.20 7.41
CA LYS A 30 -6.21 -12.64 6.62
C LYS A 30 -5.80 -11.38 5.86
N MET A 31 -6.51 -11.08 4.78
CA MET A 31 -6.31 -9.88 3.95
C MET A 31 -4.86 -9.70 3.47
N ALA A 32 -4.11 -10.79 3.33
CA ALA A 32 -2.84 -10.78 2.63
C ALA A 32 -3.11 -10.84 1.13
N GLU A 33 -2.39 -10.04 0.37
CA GLU A 33 -2.49 -9.97 -1.08
C GLU A 33 -1.57 -11.01 -1.72
N ILE A 34 -2.18 -11.98 -2.39
CA ILE A 34 -1.52 -12.93 -3.26
C ILE A 34 -1.44 -12.30 -4.64
N ILE A 35 -0.25 -12.05 -5.16
CA ILE A 35 0.00 -11.42 -6.45
C ILE A 35 0.67 -12.45 -7.35
N VAL A 36 0.12 -12.64 -8.54
CA VAL A 36 0.70 -13.53 -9.55
C VAL A 36 1.39 -12.69 -10.61
N LEU A 37 2.69 -12.90 -10.71
CA LEU A 37 3.60 -12.19 -11.61
C LEU A 37 4.04 -13.11 -12.74
N THR A 38 4.11 -12.59 -13.96
CA THR A 38 4.81 -13.28 -15.06
C THR A 38 6.33 -13.25 -14.85
N ASN A 39 7.07 -14.01 -15.66
CA ASN A 39 8.54 -13.94 -15.69
C ASN A 39 9.10 -12.53 -16.00
N GLU A 40 8.28 -11.64 -16.56
CA GLU A 40 8.61 -10.23 -16.83
C GLU A 40 8.23 -9.30 -15.66
N ASN A 41 7.90 -9.86 -14.49
CA ASN A 41 7.42 -9.14 -13.30
C ASN A 41 6.12 -8.33 -13.53
N LYS A 42 5.29 -8.74 -14.50
CA LYS A 42 3.98 -8.13 -14.71
C LYS A 42 2.93 -8.82 -13.84
N ALA A 43 2.25 -8.05 -12.99
CA ALA A 43 1.09 -8.54 -12.26
C ALA A 43 -0.07 -8.82 -13.22
N ILE A 44 -0.56 -10.06 -13.21
CA ILE A 44 -1.64 -10.51 -14.10
C ILE A 44 -2.88 -10.98 -13.36
N ALA A 45 -2.75 -11.28 -12.07
CA ALA A 45 -3.85 -11.60 -11.19
C ALA A 45 -3.47 -11.31 -9.73
N SER A 46 -4.45 -10.96 -8.91
CA SER A 46 -4.27 -10.87 -7.47
C SER A 46 -5.52 -11.32 -6.73
N GLN A 47 -5.33 -11.79 -5.51
CA GLN A 47 -6.42 -12.18 -4.62
C GLN A 47 -6.06 -12.00 -3.15
N LEU A 48 -7.04 -11.66 -2.33
CA LEU A 48 -6.86 -11.59 -0.89
C LEU A 48 -7.10 -12.94 -0.22
N THR A 49 -6.34 -13.24 0.82
CA THR A 49 -6.66 -14.34 1.74
C THR A 49 -7.93 -14.05 2.54
N ASN A 50 -8.74 -15.08 2.75
CA ASN A 50 -9.96 -15.01 3.56
C ASN A 50 -9.65 -14.96 5.08
N GLU A 51 -10.69 -15.02 5.92
CA GLU A 51 -10.52 -15.00 7.39
C GLU A 51 -9.75 -16.22 7.94
N GLN A 52 -9.80 -17.34 7.22
CA GLN A 52 -9.05 -18.56 7.53
C GLN A 52 -7.64 -18.55 6.92
N GLY A 53 -7.23 -17.50 6.22
CA GLY A 53 -5.94 -17.37 5.54
C GLY A 53 -5.88 -18.12 4.20
N GLU A 54 -6.99 -18.63 3.69
CA GLU A 54 -7.05 -19.40 2.46
C GLU A 54 -7.17 -18.49 1.23
N PHE A 55 -6.61 -18.94 0.10
CA PHE A 55 -6.74 -18.29 -1.20
C PHE A 55 -6.98 -19.32 -2.31
N LYS A 56 -7.63 -18.86 -3.38
CA LYS A 56 -7.91 -19.65 -4.58
C LYS A 56 -7.84 -18.75 -5.80
N ILE A 57 -6.89 -18.96 -6.69
CA ILE A 57 -6.75 -18.17 -7.92
C ILE A 57 -6.81 -19.09 -9.14
N THR A 58 -7.55 -18.67 -10.16
CA THR A 58 -7.63 -19.40 -11.43
C THR A 58 -6.78 -18.69 -12.47
N ILE A 59 -5.86 -19.41 -13.11
CA ILE A 59 -4.92 -18.83 -14.06
C ILE A 59 -4.61 -19.80 -15.20
N ALA A 60 -4.21 -19.27 -16.35
CA ALA A 60 -3.81 -20.08 -17.49
C ALA A 60 -2.55 -20.91 -17.18
N GLN A 61 -2.31 -21.93 -18.00
CA GLN A 61 -1.03 -22.64 -18.02
C GLN A 61 0.14 -21.66 -18.18
N GLY A 62 1.21 -21.83 -17.40
CA GLY A 62 2.40 -20.97 -17.52
C GLY A 62 3.33 -21.04 -16.32
N ASN A 63 4.43 -20.28 -16.40
CA ASN A 63 5.38 -20.09 -15.30
C ASN A 63 5.13 -18.74 -14.64
N TYR A 64 5.03 -18.74 -13.32
CA TYR A 64 4.68 -17.56 -12.55
C TYR A 64 5.51 -17.45 -11.27
N ASN A 65 5.67 -16.22 -10.81
CA ASN A 65 6.11 -15.90 -9.47
C ASN A 65 4.90 -15.48 -8.64
N ILE A 66 4.67 -16.18 -7.52
CA ILE A 66 3.67 -15.81 -6.52
C ILE A 66 4.36 -14.96 -5.47
N GLN A 67 3.94 -13.70 -5.36
CA GLN A 67 4.38 -12.78 -4.32
C GLN A 67 3.24 -12.54 -3.35
N ILE A 68 3.49 -12.75 -2.05
CA ILE A 68 2.50 -12.56 -0.99
C ILE A 68 2.88 -11.33 -0.20
N LYS A 69 1.96 -10.37 -0.13
CA LYS A 69 2.13 -9.13 0.63
C LYS A 69 1.14 -9.00 1.75
N GLN A 70 1.60 -8.49 2.88
CA GLN A 70 0.73 -8.01 3.95
C GLN A 70 1.06 -6.55 4.21
N LEU A 71 0.05 -5.67 4.10
CA LEU A 71 0.20 -4.23 4.33
C LEU A 71 1.33 -3.58 3.49
N GLY A 72 1.54 -4.07 2.26
CA GLY A 72 2.57 -3.60 1.34
C GLY A 72 3.93 -4.32 1.47
N ILE A 73 4.14 -5.09 2.54
CA ILE A 73 5.39 -5.79 2.83
C ILE A 73 5.36 -7.19 2.24
N THR A 74 6.44 -7.59 1.58
CA THR A 74 6.55 -8.95 1.02
C THR A 74 6.93 -9.95 2.10
N ILE A 75 6.01 -10.87 2.38
CA ILE A 75 6.13 -11.85 3.46
C ILE A 75 6.35 -13.28 2.96
N ALA A 76 6.10 -13.59 1.69
CA ALA A 76 6.46 -14.87 1.09
C ALA A 76 6.52 -14.75 -0.43
N GLU A 77 7.39 -15.53 -1.06
CA GLU A 77 7.53 -15.59 -2.52
C GLU A 77 7.75 -17.04 -2.96
N LYS A 78 7.15 -17.44 -4.09
CA LYS A 78 7.31 -18.79 -4.63
C LYS A 78 7.18 -18.81 -6.16
N ASN A 79 8.16 -19.38 -6.84
CA ASN A 79 8.05 -19.68 -8.26
C ASN A 79 7.25 -20.97 -8.45
N ILE A 80 6.31 -20.96 -9.40
CA ILE A 80 5.47 -22.11 -9.73
C ILE A 80 5.39 -22.29 -11.25
N GLN A 81 5.38 -23.54 -11.68
CA GLN A 81 4.97 -23.93 -13.02
C GLN A 81 3.55 -24.47 -12.92
N VAL A 82 2.63 -23.88 -13.67
CA VAL A 82 1.21 -24.23 -13.70
C VAL A 82 0.95 -25.01 -14.98
N ASP A 83 0.77 -26.31 -14.84
CA ASP A 83 0.34 -27.26 -15.87
C ASP A 83 -0.81 -28.16 -15.39
N GLU A 84 -1.18 -28.05 -14.13
CA GLU A 84 -2.33 -28.69 -13.50
C GLU A 84 -2.87 -27.83 -12.35
N ASN A 85 -3.92 -28.29 -11.67
CA ASN A 85 -4.38 -27.64 -10.44
C ASN A 85 -3.34 -27.83 -9.34
N ILE A 86 -2.92 -26.74 -8.70
CA ILE A 86 -1.85 -26.76 -7.69
C ILE A 86 -2.43 -26.46 -6.31
N ASN A 87 -2.19 -27.34 -5.35
CA ASN A 87 -2.36 -27.02 -3.95
C ASN A 87 -1.00 -26.71 -3.32
N LEU A 88 -0.76 -25.46 -2.96
CA LEU A 88 0.47 -24.99 -2.32
C LEU A 88 0.57 -25.37 -0.84
N GLY A 89 -0.49 -25.95 -0.26
CA GLY A 89 -0.55 -26.31 1.15
C GLY A 89 -0.51 -25.08 2.04
N ILE A 90 0.17 -25.22 3.18
CA ILE A 90 0.38 -24.12 4.13
C ILE A 90 1.67 -23.39 3.78
N LEU A 91 1.56 -22.10 3.50
CA LEU A 91 2.66 -21.17 3.35
C LEU A 91 2.84 -20.40 4.66
N TYR A 92 4.07 -20.29 5.13
CA TYR A 92 4.39 -19.52 6.32
C TYR A 92 4.95 -18.16 5.94
N ALA A 93 4.47 -17.10 6.58
CA ALA A 93 5.04 -15.77 6.43
C ALA A 93 6.45 -15.68 7.00
N ASP A 94 7.31 -14.96 6.29
CA ASP A 94 8.65 -14.59 6.71
C ASP A 94 8.57 -13.36 7.63
N GLU A 95 8.47 -13.63 8.93
CA GLU A 95 8.28 -12.61 9.96
C GLU A 95 9.49 -11.67 10.08
N THR A 96 10.70 -12.06 9.62
CA THR A 96 11.86 -11.16 9.68
C THR A 96 11.68 -10.00 8.71
N LYS A 97 11.23 -10.28 7.48
CA LYS A 97 10.96 -9.25 6.46
C LYS A 97 9.86 -8.28 6.88
N GLU A 98 8.81 -8.80 7.55
CA GLU A 98 7.73 -7.99 8.13
C GLU A 98 8.29 -7.00 9.18
N LEU A 99 9.09 -7.49 10.13
CA LEU A 99 9.66 -6.68 11.21
C LEU A 99 10.73 -5.70 10.72
N GLU A 100 11.60 -6.11 9.79
CA GLU A 100 12.65 -5.28 9.21
C GLU A 100 12.07 -4.09 8.45
N GLU A 101 11.05 -4.31 7.60
CA GLU A 101 10.44 -3.23 6.84
C GLU A 101 9.63 -2.28 7.73
N ILE A 102 8.91 -2.79 8.74
CA ILE A 102 8.23 -1.95 9.76
C ILE A 102 9.23 -1.13 10.57
N ALA A 103 10.38 -1.71 10.94
CA ALA A 103 11.44 -1.00 11.66
C ALA A 103 12.02 0.14 10.81
N ILE A 104 12.26 -0.08 9.51
CA ILE A 104 12.74 0.95 8.59
C ILE A 104 11.70 2.08 8.43
N ILE A 105 10.41 1.74 8.25
CA ILE A 105 9.32 2.73 8.15
C ILE A 105 9.21 3.54 9.46
N SER A 106 9.31 2.88 10.61
CA SER A 106 9.29 3.54 11.93
C SER A 106 10.50 4.46 12.14
N SER A 107 11.71 4.03 11.78
CA SER A 107 12.92 4.85 11.89
C SER A 107 12.94 6.04 10.92
N LYS A 108 12.23 5.95 9.78
CA LYS A 108 12.14 7.03 8.79
C LYS A 108 11.14 8.12 9.21
N LYS A 109 10.35 7.93 10.26
CA LYS A 109 9.35 8.88 10.75
C LYS A 109 9.88 9.81 11.84
N ILE A 110 10.95 10.57 11.57
CA ILE A 110 11.21 11.87 12.22
C ILE A 110 11.86 12.80 11.18
N ILE A 111 11.09 13.24 10.18
CA ILE A 111 11.30 14.59 9.67
C ILE A 111 10.15 15.41 10.25
N GLU A 112 10.32 15.72 11.53
CA GLU A 112 9.61 16.80 12.19
C GLU A 112 9.94 18.06 11.39
N ARG A 113 9.00 18.50 10.56
CA ARG A 113 9.13 19.76 9.84
C ARG A 113 9.09 20.85 10.91
N LYS A 114 10.26 21.25 11.43
CA LYS A 114 10.40 22.52 12.14
C LYS A 114 9.89 23.57 11.17
N VAL A 115 8.66 24.02 11.37
CA VAL A 115 8.14 25.18 10.68
C VAL A 115 9.11 26.29 11.03
N ASP A 116 9.87 26.75 10.05
CA ASP A 116 10.79 27.89 10.14
C ASP A 116 10.13 28.99 10.97
N LYS A 117 10.60 29.16 12.21
CA LYS A 117 10.22 30.30 13.02
C LYS A 117 11.00 31.48 12.47
N VAL A 118 10.40 32.21 11.54
CA VAL A 118 10.88 33.56 11.20
C VAL A 118 10.65 34.42 12.44
N ILE A 119 11.68 34.57 13.26
CA ILE A 119 11.68 35.59 14.31
C ILE A 119 11.88 36.91 13.57
N PHE A 120 10.78 37.56 13.21
CA PHE A 120 10.79 38.98 12.86
C PHE A 120 11.16 39.74 14.14
N ASN A 121 12.47 39.96 14.32
CA ASN A 121 12.99 40.85 15.33
C ASN A 121 12.74 42.27 14.81
N VAL A 122 11.54 42.79 15.06
CA VAL A 122 11.18 44.17 14.74
C VAL A 122 11.77 45.08 15.82
N GLN A 123 13.10 45.16 15.84
CA GLN A 123 13.76 46.25 16.53
C GLN A 123 13.71 47.49 15.66
N ASN A 124 12.99 48.47 16.19
CA ASN A 124 13.13 49.89 15.92
C ASN A 124 12.38 50.47 14.70
N SER A 125 11.11 50.79 14.93
CA SER A 125 10.63 52.14 14.64
C SER A 125 9.61 52.56 15.70
N ALA A 126 10.14 53.20 16.75
CA ALA A 126 9.35 54.11 17.53
C ALA A 126 8.75 55.19 16.61
N ARG A 127 7.48 55.52 16.86
CA ARG A 127 6.68 56.62 16.27
C ARG A 127 5.93 56.28 14.97
N ALA A 128 4.66 55.91 15.13
CA ALA A 128 3.56 56.80 14.76
C ALA A 128 2.21 56.27 15.26
N SER A 129 1.63 57.03 16.20
CA SER A 129 0.19 57.25 16.38
C SER A 129 -0.70 56.07 16.79
N SER A 130 -1.05 56.03 18.08
CA SER A 130 -2.47 56.04 18.45
C SER A 130 -2.62 56.36 19.94
N GLY A 131 -3.36 57.41 20.25
CA GLY A 131 -3.89 57.62 21.60
C GLY A 131 -3.31 58.80 22.37
N ASP A 132 -3.34 60.00 21.80
CA ASP A 132 -3.92 61.11 22.57
C ASP A 132 -5.36 61.27 22.07
N ALA A 133 -6.16 60.24 22.39
CA ALA A 133 -7.58 60.41 22.48
C ALA A 133 -7.76 61.15 23.79
N LEU A 134 -7.91 62.47 23.70
CA LEU A 134 -8.87 63.30 24.41
C LEU A 134 -8.46 64.77 24.22
N GLU A 135 -9.45 65.65 24.21
CA GLU A 135 -9.31 67.11 24.32
C GLU A 135 -9.08 67.93 23.04
N ALA A 136 -10.07 67.88 22.14
CA ALA A 136 -10.45 69.07 21.36
C ALA A 136 -11.98 69.18 21.22
N LEU A 137 -12.70 69.13 22.34
CA LEU A 137 -14.05 69.69 22.47
C LEU A 137 -14.14 70.51 23.75
N LYS A 138 -13.58 71.71 23.71
CA LYS A 138 -13.96 72.86 24.54
C LYS A 138 -13.55 74.13 23.78
N VAL A 139 -14.52 74.70 23.08
CA VAL A 139 -14.48 76.05 22.52
C VAL A 139 -14.28 77.07 23.66
N THR A 140 -13.53 78.13 23.35
CA THR A 140 -13.05 79.20 24.24
C THR A 140 -14.16 80.12 24.79
N ARG A 141 -13.74 80.95 25.75
CA ARG A 141 -14.42 81.75 26.79
C ARG A 141 -15.22 82.97 26.31
N GLU A 142 -16.06 83.47 27.24
CA GLU A 142 -16.70 84.80 27.37
C GLU A 142 -17.56 85.30 26.21
#